data_AF-A0A8X8KJF1-F1
#
_entry.id   AF-A0A8X8KJF1-F1
#
_cell.length_a   1.000
_cell.length_b   1.000
_cell.length_c   1.000
_cell.angle_alpha   90.00
_cell.angle_beta   90.00
_cell.angle_gamma   90.00
#
_symmetry.space_group_name_H-M   'P 1'
#
loop_
_entity.id
_entity.type
_entity.pdbx_description
1 polymer ?
#
loop_
_entity_poly.entity_id
_entity_poly.type
_entity_poly.pdbx_seq_one_letter_code
_entity_poly.pdbx_strand_id
1 'polypeptide(L)'
;MKVLKKAAVGLSIVGLTLSLGACDQDNSSNDKGKTTTMAEILNDKQERKIAMTYDYGNGESPDVQWAGTIGNGKVEIYPYSNYNKDNQSFEFHEIKDENMKEYKETLKEKSKDYAEQKGKTLNIKPEKAKLIYQTNEGNNKAQSVGLFYNAKAYDDDERHLMRNKAYSVIEEDHPKNWLEIRTKDNSKKGWTQYHMLVESKNNEKNIELENLEDVEKKYDNYKILEN
;
A
#
# COMPACT_ATOMS: atom_id res chain seq x y z
N MET A 1 -22.25 -63.18 -26.11
CA MET A 1 -22.40 -62.04 -27.03
C MET A 1 -23.30 -61.02 -26.34
N LYS A 2 -22.98 -59.76 -26.05
CA LYS A 2 -21.91 -58.84 -26.45
C LYS A 2 -21.82 -57.73 -25.37
N VAL A 3 -20.62 -57.53 -24.82
CA VAL A 3 -19.90 -56.25 -24.60
C VAL A 3 -20.51 -55.11 -23.76
N LEU A 4 -19.92 -54.94 -22.56
CA LEU A 4 -19.57 -53.72 -21.79
C LEU A 4 -19.69 -52.34 -22.49
N LYS A 5 -20.22 -51.32 -21.79
CA LYS A 5 -19.74 -49.90 -21.74
C LYS A 5 -20.22 -49.23 -20.44
N LYS A 6 -19.40 -49.17 -19.38
CA LYS A 6 -18.45 -48.10 -18.96
C LYS A 6 -19.08 -46.87 -18.29
N ALA A 7 -18.81 -46.75 -16.99
CA ALA A 7 -18.87 -45.54 -16.19
C ALA A 7 -17.82 -44.52 -16.65
N ALA A 8 -18.16 -43.23 -16.58
CA ALA A 8 -17.23 -42.12 -16.74
C ALA A 8 -17.33 -41.23 -15.50
N VAL A 9 -16.48 -41.54 -14.52
CA VAL A 9 -16.08 -40.65 -13.43
C VAL A 9 -15.18 -39.58 -14.04
N GLY A 10 -15.65 -38.34 -14.08
CA GLY A 10 -14.86 -37.18 -14.48
C GLY A 10 -13.92 -36.76 -13.35
N LEU A 11 -12.81 -37.48 -13.17
CA LEU A 11 -11.65 -36.99 -12.43
C LEU A 11 -10.79 -36.17 -13.41
N SER A 12 -10.90 -34.85 -13.34
CA SER A 12 -9.97 -33.94 -14.01
C SER A 12 -8.66 -33.91 -13.24
N ILE A 13 -7.84 -34.95 -13.44
CA ILE A 13 -6.41 -34.93 -13.11
C ILE A 13 -5.76 -34.03 -14.16
N VAL A 14 -5.53 -32.76 -13.82
CA VAL A 14 -4.61 -31.92 -14.59
C VAL A 14 -3.20 -32.43 -14.27
N GLY A 15 -2.61 -33.11 -15.26
CA GLY A 15 -1.29 -33.71 -15.17
C GLY A 15 -0.21 -32.65 -14.97
N LEU A 16 0.45 -32.71 -13.82
CA LEU A 16 1.82 -32.24 -13.67
C LEU A 16 2.73 -33.17 -14.49
N THR A 17 3.04 -32.79 -15.72
CA THR A 17 4.16 -33.37 -16.45
C THR A 17 5.46 -32.80 -15.87
N LEU A 18 6.01 -33.50 -14.88
CA LEU A 18 7.40 -33.35 -14.48
C LEU A 18 8.28 -33.98 -15.57
N SER A 19 8.72 -33.17 -16.53
CA SER A 19 9.89 -33.53 -17.33
C SER A 19 11.13 -33.32 -16.46
N LEU A 20 11.54 -34.39 -15.76
CA LEU A 20 12.85 -34.52 -15.15
C LEU A 20 13.90 -34.63 -16.26
N GLY A 21 14.41 -33.47 -16.69
CA GLY A 21 15.72 -33.36 -17.32
C GLY A 21 16.73 -32.99 -16.24
N ALA A 22 17.54 -33.95 -15.83
CA ALA A 22 18.71 -33.66 -15.01
C ALA A 22 19.82 -33.09 -15.92
N CYS A 23 20.33 -31.91 -15.58
CA CYS A 23 21.75 -31.57 -15.67
C CYS A 23 21.95 -30.20 -14.99
N ASP A 24 22.86 -30.18 -14.01
CA ASP A 24 23.35 -29.01 -13.30
C ASP A 24 23.64 -27.84 -14.23
N GLN A 25 23.01 -26.70 -13.94
CA GLN A 25 23.53 -25.40 -14.32
C GLN A 25 23.00 -24.37 -13.32
N ASP A 26 23.92 -23.75 -12.59
CA ASP A 26 23.71 -22.59 -11.73
C ASP A 26 22.69 -21.63 -12.34
N ASN A 27 21.49 -21.58 -11.77
CA ASN A 27 20.49 -20.59 -12.11
C ASN A 27 19.90 -20.08 -10.80
N SER A 28 20.51 -19.02 -10.28
CA SER A 28 19.79 -18.08 -9.42
C SER A 28 18.56 -17.62 -10.20
N SER A 29 17.41 -18.23 -9.92
CA SER A 29 16.14 -17.78 -10.46
C SER A 29 15.89 -16.39 -9.88
N ASN A 30 16.18 -15.34 -10.65
CA ASN A 30 15.69 -14.00 -10.40
C ASN A 30 14.17 -14.02 -10.57
N ASP A 31 13.45 -14.52 -9.56
CA ASP A 31 12.00 -14.28 -9.46
C ASP A 31 11.82 -12.78 -9.25
N LYS A 32 11.50 -12.07 -10.34
CA LYS A 32 11.28 -10.63 -10.32
C LYS A 32 9.96 -10.24 -9.63
N GLY A 33 9.18 -11.24 -9.17
CA GLY A 33 7.88 -11.05 -8.56
C GLY A 33 6.90 -10.32 -9.46
N LYS A 34 5.72 -10.00 -8.92
CA LYS A 34 4.70 -9.22 -9.62
C LYS A 34 4.90 -7.72 -9.35
N THR A 35 4.68 -6.89 -10.37
CA THR A 35 4.50 -5.44 -10.22
C THR A 35 3.01 -5.13 -10.08
N THR A 36 2.67 -4.20 -9.20
CA THR A 36 1.28 -3.73 -8.98
C THR A 36 1.22 -2.20 -9.07
N THR A 37 0.02 -1.64 -8.99
CA THR A 37 -0.25 -0.19 -9.01
C THR A 37 -1.10 0.23 -7.82
N MET A 38 -1.13 1.53 -7.49
CA MET A 38 -2.02 2.03 -6.44
C MET A 38 -3.50 1.81 -6.80
N ALA A 39 -3.87 1.89 -8.09
CA ALA A 39 -5.22 1.58 -8.56
C ALA A 39 -5.63 0.13 -8.28
N GLU A 40 -4.74 -0.83 -8.56
CA GLU A 40 -4.97 -2.24 -8.25
C GLU A 40 -5.05 -2.45 -6.74
N ILE A 41 -4.16 -1.85 -5.96
CA ILE A 41 -4.17 -1.91 -4.48
C ILE A 41 -5.48 -1.38 -3.91
N LEU A 42 -5.92 -0.18 -4.32
CA LEU A 42 -7.12 0.45 -3.80
C LEU A 42 -8.37 -0.38 -4.13
N ASN A 43 -8.42 -0.98 -5.32
CA ASN A 43 -9.58 -1.70 -5.81
C ASN A 43 -9.50 -3.23 -5.61
N ASP A 44 -8.43 -3.73 -4.99
CA ASP A 44 -8.30 -5.14 -4.62
C ASP A 44 -9.41 -5.54 -3.65
N LYS A 45 -9.97 -6.74 -3.79
CA LYS A 45 -10.99 -7.25 -2.85
C LYS A 45 -10.40 -7.55 -1.48
N GLN A 46 -9.10 -7.81 -1.42
CA GLN A 46 -8.37 -8.06 -0.19
C GLN A 46 -7.93 -6.75 0.43
N GLU A 47 -8.28 -6.56 1.71
CA GLU A 47 -7.76 -5.47 2.52
C GLU A 47 -6.26 -5.64 2.75
N ARG A 48 -5.51 -4.54 2.71
CA ARG A 48 -4.07 -4.45 2.93
C ARG A 48 -3.76 -3.44 4.02
N LYS A 49 -2.65 -3.64 4.75
CA LYS A 49 -2.10 -2.60 5.64
C LYS A 49 -1.54 -1.45 4.81
N ILE A 50 -1.67 -0.22 5.29
CA ILE A 50 -1.07 0.96 4.68
C ILE A 50 -0.59 1.92 5.77
N ALA A 51 0.59 2.52 5.58
CA ALA A 51 1.11 3.53 6.48
C ALA A 51 1.82 4.63 5.69
N MET A 52 1.81 5.85 6.24
CA MET A 52 2.77 6.87 5.87
C MET A 52 3.74 7.08 7.01
N THR A 53 5.01 7.09 6.68
CA THR A 53 6.09 7.39 7.61
C THR A 53 6.84 8.65 7.17
N TYR A 54 7.59 9.22 8.11
CA TYR A 54 8.53 10.29 7.85
C TYR A 54 9.86 9.95 8.53
N ASP A 55 10.94 9.96 7.76
CA ASP A 55 12.28 9.73 8.28
C ASP A 55 12.93 11.07 8.65
N TYR A 56 13.15 11.28 9.95
CA TYR A 56 13.84 12.45 10.49
C TYR A 56 15.37 12.33 10.42
N GLY A 57 15.91 11.18 9.99
CA GLY A 57 17.34 10.93 9.84
C GLY A 57 18.10 10.76 11.17
N ASN A 58 17.38 10.50 12.27
CA ASN A 58 17.92 10.49 13.63
C ASN A 58 17.47 9.30 14.49
N GLY A 59 16.72 8.35 13.93
CA GLY A 59 16.19 7.16 14.62
C GLY A 59 16.53 5.84 13.92
N GLU A 60 16.26 4.72 14.57
CA GLU A 60 16.43 3.36 14.00
C GLU A 60 15.29 2.99 13.04
N SER A 61 14.14 3.67 13.14
CA SER A 61 12.97 3.46 12.32
C SER A 61 12.26 4.79 12.05
N PRO A 62 11.62 4.97 10.88
CA PRO A 62 10.89 6.21 10.61
C PRO A 62 9.58 6.26 11.42
N ASP A 63 9.17 7.48 11.78
CA ASP A 63 7.97 7.74 12.56
C ASP A 63 6.71 7.59 11.70
N VAL A 64 5.71 6.88 12.22
CA VAL A 64 4.38 6.76 11.62
C VAL A 64 3.63 8.08 11.73
N GLN A 65 3.27 8.65 10.59
CA GLN A 65 2.51 9.89 10.49
C GLN A 65 1.00 9.63 10.40
N TRP A 66 0.63 8.52 9.76
CA TRP A 66 -0.70 7.94 9.79
C TRP A 66 -0.60 6.47 9.40
N ALA A 67 -1.56 5.64 9.83
CA ALA A 67 -1.61 4.22 9.48
C ALA A 67 -3.06 3.71 9.41
N GLY A 68 -3.29 2.62 8.70
CA GLY A 68 -4.63 2.14 8.44
C GLY A 68 -4.72 0.99 7.46
N THR A 69 -5.89 0.84 6.84
CA THR A 69 -6.12 -0.17 5.80
C THR A 69 -6.59 0.44 4.49
N ILE A 70 -6.29 -0.28 3.39
CA ILE A 70 -6.69 0.05 2.02
C ILE A 70 -7.22 -1.18 1.31
N GLY A 71 -8.26 -1.01 0.50
CA GLY A 71 -8.83 -2.05 -0.36
C GLY A 71 -10.32 -1.84 -0.60
N ASN A 72 -10.87 -2.56 -1.58
CA ASN A 72 -12.29 -2.54 -1.95
C ASN A 72 -12.83 -1.11 -2.19
N GLY A 73 -12.02 -0.25 -2.82
CA GLY A 73 -12.32 1.15 -3.11
C GLY A 73 -12.38 2.06 -1.88
N LYS A 74 -11.88 1.61 -0.73
CA LYS A 74 -11.98 2.30 0.55
C LYS A 74 -10.65 2.35 1.28
N VAL A 75 -10.58 3.29 2.22
CA VAL A 75 -9.50 3.39 3.20
C VAL A 75 -10.06 3.66 4.59
N GLU A 76 -9.35 3.16 5.61
CA GLU A 76 -9.62 3.44 7.02
C GLU A 76 -8.29 3.83 7.67
N ILE A 77 -8.03 5.14 7.76
CA ILE A 77 -6.71 5.68 8.16
C ILE A 77 -6.85 6.56 9.41
N TYR A 78 -5.91 6.37 10.34
CA TYR A 78 -5.80 7.03 11.63
C TYR A 78 -4.56 7.95 11.66
N PRO A 79 -4.67 9.22 12.12
CA PRO A 79 -3.56 10.16 12.18
C PRO A 79 -2.65 9.93 13.41
N TYR A 80 -1.34 10.17 13.25
CA TYR A 80 -0.31 10.05 14.30
C TYR A 80 0.84 11.06 14.17
N SER A 81 0.70 12.12 13.36
CA SER A 81 1.84 12.97 12.93
C SER A 81 2.62 13.66 14.06
N ASN A 82 2.01 13.77 15.24
CA ASN A 82 2.65 14.29 16.45
C ASN A 82 2.42 13.36 17.65
N TYR A 83 2.35 12.05 17.42
CA TYR A 83 2.23 11.06 18.49
C TYR A 83 3.44 11.16 19.41
N ASN A 84 3.17 11.43 20.69
CA ASN A 84 4.22 11.51 21.70
C ASN A 84 3.64 11.08 23.05
N LYS A 85 3.62 9.76 23.28
CA LYS A 85 3.21 9.19 24.56
C LYS A 85 4.47 8.90 25.36
N ASP A 86 4.56 9.46 26.57
CA ASP A 86 5.68 9.23 27.50
C ASP A 86 7.08 9.52 26.89
N ASN A 87 7.17 10.53 26.02
CA ASN A 87 8.39 10.89 25.26
C ASN A 87 8.81 9.84 24.21
N GLN A 88 7.88 9.03 23.71
CA GLN A 88 8.08 8.05 22.65
C GLN A 88 7.19 8.36 21.44
N SER A 89 7.78 8.31 20.25
CA SER A 89 7.05 8.37 18.99
C SER A 89 6.38 7.02 18.69
N PHE A 90 5.53 6.99 17.65
CA PHE A 90 5.00 5.75 17.11
C PHE A 90 5.84 5.38 15.89
N GLU A 91 6.66 4.34 16.00
CA GLU A 91 7.64 3.98 14.98
C GLU A 91 7.16 2.85 14.07
N PHE A 92 7.62 2.84 12.82
CA PHE A 92 7.18 1.85 11.84
C PHE A 92 7.57 0.41 12.22
N HIS A 93 8.69 0.24 12.94
CA HIS A 93 9.12 -1.08 13.40
C HIS A 93 8.09 -1.77 14.31
N GLU A 94 7.25 -1.00 15.00
CA GLU A 94 6.19 -1.54 15.87
C GLU A 94 5.10 -2.27 15.07
N ILE A 95 4.87 -1.91 13.80
CA ILE A 95 3.78 -2.45 12.97
C ILE A 95 4.24 -3.26 11.76
N LYS A 96 5.53 -3.20 11.40
CA LYS A 96 6.00 -3.72 10.09
C LYS A 96 5.86 -5.23 9.96
N ASP A 97 6.06 -5.99 11.04
CA ASP A 97 6.07 -7.46 11.04
C ASP A 97 4.76 -8.07 11.58
N GLU A 98 3.81 -7.24 12.03
CA GLU A 98 2.53 -7.69 12.58
C GLU A 98 1.62 -8.29 11.51
N ASN A 99 0.83 -9.30 11.87
CA ASN A 99 -0.27 -9.74 11.02
C ASN A 99 -1.44 -8.74 11.08
N MET A 100 -2.42 -8.84 10.18
CA MET A 100 -3.55 -7.89 10.11
C MET A 100 -4.34 -7.74 11.42
N LYS A 101 -4.44 -8.81 12.23
CA LYS A 101 -5.18 -8.76 13.50
C LYS A 101 -4.38 -7.95 14.53
N GLU A 102 -3.11 -8.30 14.73
CA GLU A 102 -2.18 -7.57 15.60
C GLU A 102 -2.08 -6.10 15.19
N TYR A 103 -1.90 -5.85 13.90
CA TYR A 103 -1.88 -4.51 13.32
C TYR A 103 -3.08 -3.65 13.73
N LYS A 104 -4.30 -4.19 13.60
CA LYS A 104 -5.51 -3.46 14.00
C LYS A 104 -5.62 -3.28 15.51
N GLU A 105 -5.10 -4.21 16.31
CA GLU A 105 -5.04 -4.09 17.76
C GLU A 105 -4.07 -2.97 18.18
N THR A 106 -2.87 -2.94 17.59
CA THR A 106 -1.87 -1.88 17.80
C THR A 106 -2.40 -0.52 17.37
N LEU A 107 -3.02 -0.41 16.18
CA LEU A 107 -3.65 0.85 15.75
C LEU A 107 -4.76 1.30 16.70
N LYS A 108 -5.55 0.37 17.26
CA LYS A 108 -6.60 0.70 18.22
C LYS A 108 -6.03 1.26 19.52
N GLU A 109 -4.96 0.66 20.04
CA GLU A 109 -4.25 1.13 21.23
C GLU A 109 -3.64 2.51 21.00
N LYS A 110 -2.81 2.66 19.95
CA LYS A 110 -2.17 3.94 19.60
C LYS A 110 -3.21 5.03 19.32
N SER A 111 -4.34 4.71 18.70
CA SER A 111 -5.42 5.67 18.46
C SER A 111 -6.10 6.15 19.75
N LYS A 112 -6.22 5.27 20.74
CA LYS A 112 -6.76 5.63 22.06
C LYS A 112 -5.81 6.60 22.77
N ASP A 113 -4.53 6.25 22.83
CA ASP A 113 -3.51 7.09 23.45
C ASP A 113 -3.43 8.45 22.75
N TYR A 114 -3.49 8.47 21.43
CA TYR A 114 -3.46 9.71 20.67
C TYR A 114 -4.72 10.56 20.86
N ALA A 115 -5.89 9.93 20.99
CA ALA A 115 -7.13 10.63 21.34
C ALA A 115 -7.06 11.28 22.73
N GLU A 116 -6.47 10.59 23.71
CA GLU A 116 -6.20 11.14 25.04
C GLU A 116 -5.24 12.34 24.97
N GLN A 117 -4.14 12.21 24.23
CA GLN A 117 -3.18 13.31 23.99
C GLN A 117 -3.87 14.54 23.36
N LYS A 118 -4.80 14.32 22.43
CA LYS A 118 -5.51 15.39 21.71
C LYS A 118 -6.76 15.89 22.43
N GLY A 119 -7.17 15.25 23.52
CA GLY A 119 -8.37 15.60 24.30
C GLY A 119 -9.71 15.39 23.58
N LYS A 120 -9.73 14.64 22.47
CA LYS A 120 -10.98 14.30 21.74
C LYS A 120 -10.83 12.96 21.03
N THR A 121 -11.93 12.27 20.74
CA THR A 121 -11.93 11.01 19.99
C THR A 121 -12.45 11.23 18.57
N LEU A 122 -11.76 10.70 17.57
CA LEU A 122 -12.22 10.66 16.19
C LEU A 122 -13.01 9.36 15.94
N ASN A 123 -14.21 9.47 15.38
CA ASN A 123 -14.97 8.31 14.93
C ASN A 123 -14.55 7.94 13.49
N ILE A 124 -13.42 7.27 13.34
CA ILE A 124 -12.87 6.84 12.04
C ILE A 124 -13.53 5.53 11.61
N LYS A 125 -13.85 5.43 10.32
CA LYS A 125 -14.48 4.27 9.69
C LYS A 125 -14.00 4.16 8.24
N PRO A 126 -14.18 3.01 7.57
CA PRO A 126 -13.88 2.90 6.15
C PRO A 126 -14.63 3.93 5.30
N GLU A 127 -13.90 4.76 4.57
CA GLU A 127 -14.43 5.78 3.68
C GLU A 127 -14.05 5.46 2.23
N LYS A 128 -14.94 5.81 1.28
CA LYS A 128 -14.61 5.71 -0.14
C LYS A 128 -13.43 6.63 -0.45
N ALA A 129 -12.46 6.10 -1.18
CA ALA A 129 -11.30 6.85 -1.63
C ALA A 129 -11.25 6.90 -3.15
N LYS A 130 -10.48 7.88 -3.64
CA LYS A 130 -10.12 8.01 -5.05
C LYS A 130 -8.63 8.31 -5.17
N LEU A 131 -8.05 7.93 -6.29
CA LEU A 131 -6.67 8.26 -6.62
C LEU A 131 -6.65 9.53 -7.47
N ILE A 132 -5.71 10.42 -7.16
CA ILE A 132 -5.47 11.65 -7.91
C ILE A 132 -4.14 11.48 -8.62
N TYR A 133 -4.17 11.52 -9.95
CA TYR A 133 -2.98 11.40 -10.78
C TYR A 133 -2.58 12.77 -11.31
N GLN A 134 -1.28 13.07 -11.29
CA GLN A 134 -0.73 14.21 -12.02
C GLN A 134 0.02 13.72 -13.25
N THR A 135 -0.16 14.39 -14.38
CA THR A 135 0.55 14.12 -15.63
C THR A 135 0.79 15.42 -16.41
N ASN A 136 1.64 15.36 -17.42
CA ASN A 136 1.75 16.43 -18.41
C ASN A 136 0.70 16.23 -19.50
N GLU A 137 0.24 17.33 -20.12
CA GLU A 137 -0.64 17.27 -21.28
C GLU A 137 -0.11 16.29 -22.35
N GLY A 138 -0.97 15.37 -22.80
CA GLY A 138 -0.65 14.38 -23.83
C GLY A 138 0.22 13.19 -23.38
N ASN A 139 0.52 13.04 -22.08
CA ASN A 139 1.25 11.89 -21.55
C ASN A 139 0.33 10.88 -20.85
N ASN A 140 0.45 9.61 -21.25
CA ASN A 140 -0.34 8.50 -20.72
C ASN A 140 0.25 7.82 -19.48
N LYS A 141 1.44 8.19 -19.01
CA LYS A 141 2.01 7.67 -17.75
C LYS A 141 1.88 8.71 -16.66
N ALA A 142 1.31 8.32 -15.51
CA ALA A 142 1.25 9.18 -14.33
C ALA A 142 2.67 9.58 -13.89
N GLN A 143 2.84 10.85 -13.50
CA GLN A 143 4.05 11.36 -12.89
C GLN A 143 4.00 11.28 -11.36
N SER A 144 2.81 11.35 -10.79
CA SER A 144 2.58 11.16 -9.36
C SER A 144 1.18 10.60 -9.12
N VAL A 145 1.01 9.98 -7.96
CA VAL A 145 -0.26 9.51 -7.44
C VAL A 145 -0.48 10.02 -6.02
N GLY A 146 -1.69 10.44 -5.72
CA GLY A 146 -2.13 10.82 -4.38
C GLY A 146 -3.42 10.12 -4.00
N LEU A 147 -3.60 9.85 -2.70
CA LEU A 147 -4.81 9.23 -2.17
C LEU A 147 -5.75 10.30 -1.60
N PHE A 148 -6.99 10.37 -2.07
CA PHE A 148 -7.97 11.36 -1.61
C PHE A 148 -9.24 10.70 -1.06
N TYR A 149 -9.67 11.13 0.13
CA TYR A 149 -10.88 10.64 0.79
C TYR A 149 -11.38 11.66 1.84
N ASN A 150 -12.52 11.37 2.47
CA ASN A 150 -13.08 12.21 3.53
C ASN A 150 -12.37 11.97 4.88
N ALA A 151 -11.10 12.37 4.98
CA ALA A 151 -10.27 12.16 6.14
C ALA A 151 -10.80 12.88 7.40
N LYS A 152 -10.82 12.16 8.53
CA LYS A 152 -11.05 12.72 9.86
C LYS A 152 -9.70 12.87 10.57
N ALA A 153 -9.41 14.07 11.03
CA ALA A 153 -8.14 14.43 11.65
C ALA A 153 -8.38 15.39 12.83
N TYR A 154 -7.36 15.59 13.66
CA TYR A 154 -7.45 16.50 14.80
C TYR A 154 -7.33 17.96 14.36
N ASP A 155 -6.56 18.22 13.30
CA ASP A 155 -6.34 19.53 12.70
C ASP A 155 -6.23 19.47 11.16
N ASP A 156 -6.11 20.64 10.54
CA ASP A 156 -6.08 20.80 9.09
C ASP A 156 -4.77 20.32 8.45
N ASP A 157 -3.66 20.39 9.20
CA ASP A 157 -2.34 19.96 8.75
C ASP A 157 -2.28 18.43 8.66
N GLU A 158 -2.72 17.72 9.70
CA GLU A 158 -2.92 16.27 9.67
C GLU A 158 -3.86 15.85 8.54
N ARG A 159 -4.98 16.56 8.37
CA ARG A 159 -5.92 16.27 7.27
C ARG A 159 -5.25 16.41 5.91
N HIS A 160 -4.38 17.41 5.74
CA HIS A 160 -3.63 17.61 4.51
C HIS A 160 -2.59 16.49 4.29
N LEU A 161 -1.84 16.12 5.33
CA LEU A 161 -0.90 15.00 5.32
C LEU A 161 -1.55 13.69 4.88
N MET A 162 -2.78 13.46 5.34
CA MET A 162 -3.53 12.23 5.10
C MET A 162 -4.09 12.08 3.67
N ARG A 163 -4.43 13.18 2.97
CA ARG A 163 -5.23 13.09 1.71
C ARG A 163 -4.72 13.89 0.50
N ASN A 164 -3.65 14.66 0.65
CA ASN A 164 -3.18 15.62 -0.37
C ASN A 164 -1.68 15.50 -0.70
N LYS A 165 -1.05 14.36 -0.39
CA LYS A 165 0.34 14.10 -0.76
C LYS A 165 0.43 13.47 -2.14
N ALA A 166 1.39 13.95 -2.93
CA ALA A 166 1.73 13.41 -4.25
C ALA A 166 3.01 12.58 -4.13
N TYR A 167 2.88 11.28 -4.38
CA TYR A 167 3.96 10.30 -4.35
C TYR A 167 4.40 9.99 -5.78
N SER A 168 5.71 9.94 -6.03
CA SER A 168 6.23 9.87 -7.40
C SER A 168 7.53 9.09 -7.53
N VAL A 169 8.18 8.73 -6.42
CA VAL A 169 9.44 7.99 -6.45
C VAL A 169 9.19 6.59 -5.94
N ILE A 170 9.34 5.62 -6.83
CA ILE A 170 9.26 4.19 -6.50
C ILE A 170 10.55 3.79 -5.79
N GLU A 171 10.43 3.13 -4.65
CA GLU A 171 11.59 2.56 -3.95
C GLU A 171 11.69 1.06 -4.24
N GLU A 172 12.90 0.61 -4.59
CA GLU A 172 13.19 -0.81 -4.84
C GLU A 172 13.71 -1.52 -3.58
N ASP A 173 14.33 -0.76 -2.67
CA ASP A 173 14.79 -1.25 -1.37
C ASP A 173 13.80 -0.82 -0.29
N HIS A 174 12.89 -1.74 0.05
CA HIS A 174 11.82 -1.49 1.00
C HIS A 174 11.67 -2.65 1.98
N PRO A 175 11.02 -2.44 3.14
CA PRO A 175 10.81 -3.48 4.13
C PRO A 175 10.16 -4.75 3.55
N LYS A 176 10.53 -5.91 4.09
CA LYS A 176 9.96 -7.19 3.67
C LYS A 176 8.44 -7.19 3.84
N ASN A 177 7.73 -7.68 2.82
CA ASN A 177 6.26 -7.72 2.75
C ASN A 177 5.56 -6.36 2.60
N TRP A 178 6.32 -5.29 2.31
CA TRP A 178 5.78 -3.98 1.99
C TRP A 178 6.19 -3.59 0.57
N LEU A 179 5.45 -2.67 -0.03
CA LEU A 179 5.74 -1.95 -1.26
C LEU A 179 5.82 -0.47 -0.90
N GLU A 180 6.67 0.28 -1.59
CA GLU A 180 6.98 1.64 -1.17
C GLU A 180 7.00 2.64 -2.31
N ILE A 181 6.34 3.78 -2.07
CA ILE A 181 6.43 4.96 -2.92
C ILE A 181 6.56 6.20 -2.04
N ARG A 182 7.48 7.09 -2.38
CA ARG A 182 7.72 8.31 -1.60
C ARG A 182 7.50 9.59 -2.38
N THR A 183 7.36 10.68 -1.62
CA THR A 183 7.31 12.03 -2.17
C THR A 183 8.66 12.43 -2.76
N LYS A 184 8.66 13.17 -3.87
CA LYS A 184 9.89 13.76 -4.41
C LYS A 184 10.46 14.81 -3.46
N ASP A 185 11.75 14.71 -3.16
CA ASP A 185 12.46 15.78 -2.45
C ASP A 185 12.77 16.95 -3.39
N ASN A 186 12.05 18.06 -3.18
CA ASN A 186 12.28 19.30 -3.91
C ASN A 186 13.28 20.23 -3.19
N SER A 187 13.64 19.94 -1.94
CA SER A 187 14.55 20.76 -1.14
C SER A 187 16.03 20.54 -1.49
N LYS A 188 16.35 19.41 -2.16
CA LYS A 188 17.72 18.92 -2.43
C LYS A 188 18.54 18.66 -1.16
N LYS A 189 17.90 18.59 0.01
CA LYS A 189 18.60 18.36 1.27
C LYS A 189 18.62 16.87 1.61
N GLY A 190 17.61 16.10 1.22
CA GLY A 190 17.50 14.64 1.43
C GLY A 190 16.58 14.18 2.56
N TRP A 191 16.10 15.07 3.43
CA TRP A 191 15.56 14.71 4.78
C TRP A 191 14.07 15.00 4.92
N THR A 192 13.37 15.35 3.84
CA THR A 192 11.97 15.79 3.87
C THR A 192 11.10 14.91 2.98
N GLN A 193 11.15 13.60 3.20
CA GLN A 193 10.46 12.64 2.37
C GLN A 193 9.42 11.90 3.20
N TYR A 194 8.18 11.89 2.69
CA TYR A 194 7.14 11.03 3.22
C TYR A 194 7.12 9.74 2.40
N HIS A 195 7.12 8.61 3.09
CA HIS A 195 7.11 7.29 2.48
C HIS A 195 5.72 6.71 2.70
N MET A 196 5.04 6.29 1.64
CA MET A 196 3.81 5.51 1.73
C MET A 196 4.16 4.05 1.52
N LEU A 197 3.93 3.25 2.55
CA LEU A 197 4.15 1.81 2.55
C LEU A 197 2.80 1.09 2.51
N VAL A 198 2.68 0.12 1.60
CA VAL A 198 1.50 -0.73 1.47
C VAL A 198 1.91 -2.20 1.57
N GLU A 199 1.15 -3.01 2.30
CA GLU A 199 1.39 -4.45 2.37
C GLU A 199 1.39 -5.10 0.96
N SER A 200 2.48 -5.80 0.65
CA SER A 200 2.60 -6.62 -0.56
C SER A 200 1.76 -7.89 -0.41
N LYS A 201 1.03 -8.27 -1.47
CA LYS A 201 0.32 -9.56 -1.53
C LYS A 201 0.60 -10.23 -2.87
N ASN A 202 0.16 -11.47 -3.05
CA ASN A 202 0.18 -12.13 -4.36
C ASN A 202 1.58 -12.17 -5.04
N ASN A 203 2.65 -12.36 -4.25
CA ASN A 203 4.05 -12.32 -4.70
C ASN A 203 4.47 -10.98 -5.35
N GLU A 204 3.81 -9.87 -4.98
CA GLU A 204 4.22 -8.55 -5.42
C GLU A 204 5.57 -8.16 -4.80
N LYS A 205 6.43 -7.57 -5.63
CA LYS A 205 7.77 -7.11 -5.24
C LYS A 205 8.00 -5.64 -5.57
N ASN A 206 7.16 -5.05 -6.42
CA ASN A 206 7.33 -3.68 -6.87
C ASN A 206 5.96 -3.00 -7.00
N ILE A 207 5.95 -1.69 -6.84
CA ILE A 207 4.86 -0.81 -7.23
C ILE A 207 5.32 0.05 -8.40
N GLU A 208 4.43 0.40 -9.32
CA GLU A 208 4.72 1.38 -10.37
C GLU A 208 3.62 2.44 -10.48
N LEU A 209 3.97 3.57 -11.10
CA LEU A 209 3.01 4.60 -11.48
C LEU A 209 2.13 4.12 -12.64
N GLU A 210 0.88 4.54 -12.66
CA GLU A 210 -0.14 4.00 -13.54
C GLU A 210 0.02 4.43 -15.01
N ASN A 211 -0.34 3.52 -15.92
CA ASN A 211 -0.79 3.91 -17.26
C ASN A 211 -2.22 4.45 -17.16
N LEU A 212 -2.42 5.71 -17.52
CA LEU A 212 -3.66 6.43 -17.35
C LEU A 212 -4.78 5.88 -18.24
N GLU A 213 -4.48 5.44 -19.46
CA GLU A 213 -5.52 4.82 -20.31
C GLU A 213 -6.07 3.54 -19.67
N ASP A 214 -5.22 2.75 -19.03
CA ASP A 214 -5.65 1.54 -18.33
C ASP A 214 -6.50 1.87 -17.12
N VAL A 215 -6.16 2.95 -16.40
CA VAL A 215 -6.97 3.44 -15.28
C VAL A 215 -8.35 3.86 -15.75
N GLU A 216 -8.42 4.69 -16.79
CA GLU A 216 -9.68 5.20 -17.35
C GLU A 216 -10.60 4.08 -17.84
N LYS A 217 -10.03 2.99 -18.38
CA LYS A 217 -10.79 1.82 -18.86
C LYS A 217 -11.31 0.92 -17.73
N LYS A 218 -10.62 0.87 -16.58
CA LYS A 218 -10.84 -0.17 -15.55
C LYS A 218 -11.50 0.33 -14.27
N TYR A 219 -11.31 1.59 -13.90
CA TYR A 219 -11.72 2.11 -12.59
C TYR A 219 -12.60 3.35 -12.74
N ASP A 220 -13.38 3.67 -11.72
CA ASP A 220 -14.27 4.84 -11.67
C ASP A 220 -13.88 5.83 -10.56
N ASN A 221 -12.99 5.44 -9.66
CA ASN A 221 -12.57 6.17 -8.48
C ASN A 221 -11.21 6.85 -8.67
N TYR A 222 -11.09 7.66 -9.72
CA TYR A 222 -9.88 8.43 -10.01
C TYR A 222 -10.17 9.87 -10.42
N LYS A 223 -9.12 10.70 -10.45
CA LYS A 223 -9.10 12.00 -11.13
C LYS A 223 -7.72 12.22 -11.73
N ILE A 224 -7.67 12.62 -12.99
CA ILE A 224 -6.44 13.04 -13.67
C ILE A 224 -6.35 14.57 -13.61
N LEU A 225 -5.18 15.09 -13.28
CA LEU A 225 -4.83 16.50 -13.30
C LEU A 225 -3.68 16.68 -14.30
N GLU A 226 -3.96 17.39 -15.38
CA GLU A 226 -2.97 17.72 -16.41
C GLU A 226 -2.34 19.09 -16.10
N ASN A 227 -1.01 19.16 -16.26
CA ASN A 227 -0.21 20.37 -16.15
C ASN A 227 0.38 20.76 -17.51
#